data_AF-A0A942SRP7-F1
#
_entry.id   AF-A0A942SRP7-F1
#
_cell.length_a   1.000
_cell.length_b   1.000
_cell.length_c   1.000
_cell.angle_alpha   90.00
_cell.angle_beta   90.00
_cell.angle_gamma   90.00
#
_symmetry.space_group_name_H-M   'P 1'
#
loop_
_entity.id
_entity.type
_entity.pdbx_description
1 polymer ?
#
loop_
_entity_poly.entity_id
_entity_poly.type
_entity_poly.pdbx_seq_one_letter_code
_entity_poly.pdbx_strand_id
1 'polypeptide(L)'
;MMNHPNEDSIERQVKQLPKPVLKTDVKNKMVISLMEDAHYVEKRKTYMFDTKKIIFSLAGVLTFIIFSFAMITMLLKPDHNANTNAFSLSIDQKDKVEIEKLIPFRESYVGDNSAVVGILRQLPGKNFLKEVSLSTKQEPYGIHAQYSGRTKDFETYWENENGERIFLYNATTLFILVQNVDEVTFDVKTKEGIHSFQATRKELENFYGMKLRDLSKHQTQWENVLKSTFSDKEKITSFYDNQIFNNVDWTLSPTFHSDKSTKMIGKKGKLGVMYPTFTAKQYGKYLWGFWGNANELQGNVKIVGMKKGSGTITKVLNSEGVAVWEGGPLLGPIHGADQHTPCNMLFPSSGIWCLYVYLNNKPFDYIVVKVQ
;
A
#
# COMPACT_ATOMS: atom_id res chain seq x y z
N MET A 1 38.88 -9.64 -69.98
CA MET A 1 37.62 -10.07 -69.34
C MET A 1 37.80 -9.90 -67.84
N MET A 2 37.23 -8.82 -67.27
CA MET A 2 37.31 -8.53 -65.85
C MET A 2 36.24 -9.34 -65.10
N ASN A 3 36.67 -10.09 -64.08
CA ASN A 3 35.80 -10.84 -63.18
C ASN A 3 34.98 -9.86 -62.32
N HIS A 4 33.68 -9.80 -62.56
CA HIS A 4 32.74 -9.17 -61.63
C HIS A 4 32.58 -10.05 -60.38
N PRO A 5 32.68 -9.50 -59.16
CA PRO A 5 32.42 -10.26 -57.94
C PRO A 5 30.95 -10.66 -57.90
N ASN A 6 30.72 -11.94 -57.59
CA ASN A 6 29.42 -12.57 -57.52
C ASN A 6 28.54 -11.91 -56.43
N GLU A 7 27.58 -11.07 -56.81
CA GLU A 7 26.65 -10.35 -55.92
C GLU A 7 25.97 -11.27 -54.90
N ASP A 8 25.68 -12.52 -55.29
CA ASP A 8 25.09 -13.55 -54.43
C ASP A 8 25.97 -13.91 -53.22
N SER A 9 27.29 -13.79 -53.34
CA SER A 9 28.22 -14.06 -52.24
C SER A 9 28.20 -12.94 -51.20
N ILE A 10 28.07 -11.70 -51.66
CA ILE A 10 28.08 -10.51 -50.79
C ILE A 10 26.76 -10.44 -50.02
N GLU A 11 25.63 -10.71 -50.69
CA GLU A 11 24.32 -10.65 -50.03
C GLU A 11 24.16 -11.72 -48.93
N ARG A 12 24.74 -12.91 -49.14
CA ARG A 12 24.78 -13.98 -48.11
C ARG A 12 25.63 -13.58 -46.91
N GLN A 13 26.77 -12.91 -47.12
CA GLN A 13 27.61 -12.41 -46.03
C GLN A 13 26.92 -11.30 -45.23
N VAL A 14 26.20 -10.38 -45.89
CA VAL A 14 25.48 -9.30 -45.21
C VAL A 14 24.33 -9.84 -44.34
N LYS A 15 23.61 -10.88 -44.80
CA LYS A 15 22.52 -11.51 -44.02
C LYS A 15 23.02 -12.31 -42.80
N GLN A 16 24.29 -12.71 -42.77
CA GLN A 16 24.90 -13.44 -41.66
C GLN A 16 25.58 -12.54 -40.62
N LEU A 17 25.66 -11.23 -40.86
CA LEU A 17 26.20 -10.29 -39.87
C LEU A 17 25.28 -10.21 -38.65
N PRO A 18 25.82 -10.22 -37.41
CA PRO A 18 25.03 -10.02 -36.21
C PRO A 18 24.36 -8.64 -36.28
N LYS A 19 23.05 -8.60 -36.02
CA LYS A 19 22.31 -7.33 -35.96
C LYS A 19 23.01 -6.41 -34.95
N PRO A 20 23.36 -5.16 -35.32
CA PRO A 20 24.06 -4.27 -34.41
C PRO A 20 23.18 -4.01 -33.17
N VAL A 21 23.66 -4.44 -32.01
CA VAL A 21 23.01 -4.17 -30.73
C VAL A 21 23.55 -2.83 -30.23
N LEU A 22 22.71 -1.81 -30.27
CA LEU A 22 23.01 -0.51 -29.67
C LEU A 22 23.22 -0.70 -28.17
N LYS A 23 24.32 -0.13 -27.64
CA LYS A 23 24.53 -0.10 -26.18
C LYS A 23 23.35 0.65 -25.52
N THR A 24 22.93 0.19 -24.36
CA THR A 24 21.70 0.63 -23.67
C THR A 24 21.68 2.13 -23.39
N ASP A 25 22.85 2.72 -23.11
CA ASP A 25 23.05 4.16 -22.93
C ASP A 25 22.79 4.96 -24.21
N VAL A 26 23.21 4.45 -25.37
CA VAL A 26 22.94 5.06 -26.69
C VAL A 26 21.46 4.95 -27.04
N LYS A 27 20.83 3.80 -26.76
CA LYS A 27 19.38 3.60 -26.97
C LYS A 27 18.56 4.57 -26.12
N ASN A 28 18.95 4.76 -24.85
CA ASN A 28 18.27 5.69 -23.95
C ASN A 28 18.44 7.16 -24.39
N LYS A 29 19.64 7.57 -24.83
CA LYS A 29 19.87 8.91 -25.39
C LYS A 29 19.03 9.16 -26.64
N MET A 30 18.90 8.15 -27.51
CA MET A 30 18.12 8.25 -28.74
C MET A 30 16.60 8.35 -28.47
N VAL A 31 16.09 7.63 -27.47
CA VAL A 31 14.69 7.76 -27.06
C VAL A 31 14.43 9.15 -26.48
N ILE A 32 15.31 9.66 -25.61
CA ILE A 32 15.18 11.01 -25.04
C ILE A 32 15.19 12.06 -26.15
N SER A 33 16.10 11.97 -27.13
CA SER A 33 16.15 12.94 -28.24
C SER A 33 14.91 12.88 -29.15
N LEU A 34 14.39 11.68 -29.43
CA LEU A 34 13.16 11.51 -30.21
C LEU A 34 11.93 12.09 -29.49
N MET A 35 11.92 12.02 -28.16
CA MET A 35 10.86 12.62 -27.34
C MET A 35 10.96 14.16 -27.31
N GLU A 36 12.17 14.72 -27.25
CA GLU A 36 12.40 16.17 -27.36
C GLU A 36 11.96 16.73 -28.72
N ASP A 37 12.26 16.02 -29.81
CA ASP A 37 11.84 16.42 -31.16
C ASP A 37 10.31 16.32 -31.35
N ALA A 38 9.67 15.29 -30.79
CA ALA A 38 8.21 15.15 -30.83
C ALA A 38 7.51 16.31 -30.08
N HIS A 39 8.07 16.74 -28.95
CA HIS A 39 7.60 17.91 -28.20
C HIS A 39 7.79 19.22 -28.98
N TYR A 40 8.83 19.34 -29.81
CA TYR A 40 9.05 20.50 -30.67
C TYR A 40 8.01 20.60 -31.80
N VAL A 41 7.58 19.46 -32.34
CA VAL A 41 6.55 19.39 -33.40
C VAL A 41 5.14 19.69 -32.87
N GLU A 42 4.82 19.27 -31.64
CA GLU A 42 3.48 19.46 -31.05
C GLU A 42 3.18 20.93 -30.73
N LYS A 43 4.21 21.75 -30.49
CA LYS A 43 4.09 23.17 -30.15
C LYS A 43 3.58 24.07 -31.30
N ARG A 44 3.35 23.53 -32.51
CA ARG A 44 2.94 24.30 -33.70
C ARG A 44 1.48 24.14 -34.15
N LYS A 45 0.62 23.44 -33.42
CA LYS A 45 -0.81 23.34 -33.73
C LYS A 45 -1.69 23.99 -32.66
N THR A 46 -1.76 25.32 -32.68
CA THR A 46 -2.79 26.07 -31.95
C THR A 46 -3.53 26.96 -32.95
N TYR A 47 -4.67 26.46 -33.44
CA TYR A 47 -5.69 27.29 -34.06
C TYR A 47 -6.68 27.76 -33.00
N MET A 48 -6.82 29.08 -32.99
CA MET A 48 -7.79 29.94 -32.35
C MET A 48 -9.23 29.40 -32.47
N PHE A 49 -9.97 29.28 -31.35
CA PHE A 49 -11.43 29.42 -31.38
C PHE A 49 -11.96 30.03 -30.08
N ASP A 50 -12.91 30.93 -30.31
CA ASP A 50 -13.50 31.93 -29.43
C ASP A 50 -14.62 31.35 -28.54
N THR A 51 -14.91 32.12 -27.50
CA THR A 51 -15.80 31.94 -26.36
C THR A 51 -17.26 31.60 -26.65
N LYS A 52 -17.88 30.71 -25.83
CA LYS A 52 -19.05 30.97 -24.94
C LYS A 52 -19.79 29.69 -24.50
N LYS A 53 -20.10 29.65 -23.19
CA LYS A 53 -21.20 28.97 -22.48
C LYS A 53 -21.47 27.48 -22.76
N ILE A 54 -20.98 26.61 -21.87
CA ILE A 54 -21.76 25.49 -21.31
C ILE A 54 -21.43 25.38 -19.82
N ILE A 55 -22.36 25.77 -18.96
CA ILE A 55 -22.31 25.55 -17.50
C ILE A 55 -23.55 24.72 -17.12
N PHE A 56 -23.30 23.76 -16.22
CA PHE A 56 -24.21 22.90 -15.43
C PHE A 56 -24.55 21.50 -15.97
N SER A 57 -23.73 20.51 -15.57
CA SER A 57 -24.22 19.29 -14.87
C SER A 57 -23.14 18.37 -14.23
N LEU A 58 -21.89 18.82 -14.01
CA LEU A 58 -20.88 18.02 -13.26
C LEU A 58 -20.71 18.40 -11.77
N ALA A 59 -21.28 19.52 -11.32
CA ALA A 59 -21.14 19.98 -9.93
C ALA A 59 -21.93 19.12 -8.92
N GLY A 60 -22.91 18.33 -9.39
CA GLY A 60 -23.77 17.53 -8.51
C GLY A 60 -23.10 16.28 -7.93
N VAL A 61 -22.16 15.66 -8.63
CA VAL A 61 -21.47 14.45 -8.12
C VAL A 61 -20.29 14.82 -7.21
N LEU A 62 -19.67 15.98 -7.46
CA LEU A 62 -18.53 16.47 -6.67
C LEU A 62 -18.93 16.92 -5.25
N THR A 63 -20.15 17.44 -5.06
CA THR A 63 -20.60 17.90 -3.75
C THR A 63 -20.92 16.75 -2.82
N PHE A 64 -21.51 15.65 -3.28
CA PHE A 64 -21.89 14.53 -2.38
C PHE A 64 -20.69 13.81 -1.76
N ILE A 65 -19.58 13.65 -2.49
CA ILE A 65 -18.38 12.98 -1.96
C ILE A 65 -17.68 13.89 -0.93
N ILE A 66 -17.56 15.20 -1.21
CA ILE A 66 -16.94 16.17 -0.30
C ILE A 66 -17.82 16.42 0.94
N PHE A 67 -19.15 16.49 0.80
CA PHE A 67 -20.07 16.70 1.94
C PHE A 67 -20.15 15.49 2.87
N SER A 68 -20.11 14.26 2.31
CA SER A 68 -20.10 13.04 3.14
C SER A 68 -18.86 12.96 4.05
N PHE A 69 -17.73 13.50 3.58
CA PHE A 69 -16.48 13.52 4.34
C PHE A 69 -16.39 14.71 5.30
N ALA A 70 -16.87 15.89 4.91
CA ALA A 70 -16.90 17.08 5.78
C ALA A 70 -17.85 16.90 7.00
N MET A 71 -18.96 16.17 6.84
CA MET A 71 -19.88 15.92 7.96
C MET A 71 -19.25 15.02 9.04
N ILE A 72 -18.32 14.12 8.66
CA ILE A 72 -17.59 13.28 9.61
C ILE A 72 -16.59 14.09 10.43
N THR A 73 -15.97 15.13 9.85
CA THR A 73 -15.05 16.02 10.60
C THR A 73 -15.77 16.96 11.57
N MET A 74 -17.05 17.30 11.33
CA MET A 74 -17.81 18.20 12.21
C MET A 74 -18.34 17.52 13.49
N LEU A 75 -18.32 16.18 13.55
CA LEU A 75 -18.75 15.38 14.71
C LEU A 75 -17.63 15.05 15.71
N LEU A 76 -16.38 15.40 15.42
CA LEU A 76 -15.24 15.24 16.32
C LEU A 76 -14.69 16.63 16.69
N LYS A 77 -15.10 17.17 17.84
CA LYS A 77 -14.39 18.32 18.44
C LYS A 77 -12.96 17.87 18.80
N PRO A 78 -11.90 18.49 18.25
CA PRO A 78 -10.55 18.23 18.73
C PRO A 78 -10.34 18.96 20.05
N ASP A 79 -9.86 18.24 21.05
CA ASP A 79 -9.34 18.80 22.29
C ASP A 79 -8.08 19.62 21.97
N HIS A 80 -8.12 20.92 22.23
CA HIS A 80 -7.03 21.83 21.96
C HIS A 80 -5.98 21.68 23.07
N ASN A 81 -5.08 20.70 22.95
CA ASN A 81 -3.75 20.70 23.58
C ASN A 81 -2.82 19.56 23.10
N ALA A 82 -2.88 19.21 21.82
CA ALA A 82 -1.80 18.44 21.19
C ALA A 82 -0.84 19.43 20.52
N ASN A 83 0.43 19.45 20.96
CA ASN A 83 1.53 20.14 20.31
C ASN A 83 1.52 19.81 18.80
N THR A 84 1.02 20.73 17.99
CA THR A 84 1.01 20.64 16.53
C THR A 84 2.40 20.96 16.02
N ASN A 85 3.31 20.00 16.17
CA ASN A 85 4.40 19.88 15.20
C ASN A 85 3.73 19.50 13.88
N ALA A 86 3.37 20.52 13.10
CA ALA A 86 2.89 20.37 11.75
C ALA A 86 3.88 19.48 11.01
N PHE A 87 3.47 18.25 10.70
CA PHE A 87 4.23 17.32 9.89
C PHE A 87 4.41 17.99 8.52
N SER A 88 5.55 18.65 8.33
CA SER A 88 5.86 19.39 7.12
C SER A 88 6.18 18.40 6.01
N LEU A 89 5.24 18.26 5.10
CA LEU A 89 5.32 17.30 4.03
C LEU A 89 5.97 17.90 2.81
N SER A 90 7.29 17.98 2.87
CA SER A 90 8.05 17.61 1.70
C SER A 90 8.36 16.12 1.86
N ILE A 91 7.98 15.28 0.90
CA ILE A 91 9.02 14.39 0.37
C ILE A 91 10.21 15.34 0.20
N ASP A 92 11.29 15.23 1.01
CA ASP A 92 12.42 16.20 1.08
C ASP A 92 12.61 16.87 -0.28
N GLN A 93 12.83 18.19 -0.40
CA GLN A 93 12.86 18.85 -1.74
C GLN A 93 13.65 18.06 -2.80
N LYS A 94 14.64 17.30 -2.35
CA LYS A 94 15.44 16.28 -3.05
C LYS A 94 14.68 15.17 -3.79
N ASP A 95 13.51 14.75 -3.32
CA ASP A 95 12.69 13.65 -3.83
C ASP A 95 11.34 14.10 -4.41
N LYS A 96 11.13 15.42 -4.56
CA LYS A 96 9.93 15.96 -5.21
C LYS A 96 9.75 15.30 -6.58
N VAL A 97 8.62 14.63 -6.75
CA VAL A 97 8.25 14.01 -8.03
C VAL A 97 7.51 15.02 -8.88
N GLU A 98 7.98 15.20 -10.11
CA GLU A 98 7.33 15.99 -11.14
C GLU A 98 6.43 15.06 -11.96
N ILE A 99 5.12 15.14 -11.75
CA ILE A 99 4.15 14.25 -12.42
C ILE A 99 4.19 14.45 -13.94
N GLU A 100 4.54 15.64 -14.42
CA GLU A 100 4.73 15.95 -15.83
C GLU A 100 5.76 15.01 -16.49
N LYS A 101 6.83 14.65 -15.77
CA LYS A 101 7.86 13.71 -16.25
C LYS A 101 7.36 12.26 -16.29
N LEU A 102 6.24 11.97 -15.62
CA LEU A 102 5.63 10.64 -15.58
C LEU A 102 4.54 10.45 -16.65
N ILE A 103 3.93 11.53 -17.14
CA ILE A 103 2.87 11.50 -18.17
C ILE A 103 3.27 10.69 -19.41
N PRO A 104 4.51 10.78 -19.94
CA PRO A 104 4.90 10.01 -21.12
C PRO A 104 4.87 8.48 -20.92
N PHE A 105 4.87 7.99 -19.67
CA PHE A 105 4.85 6.56 -19.36
C PHE A 105 3.45 6.01 -19.11
N ARG A 106 2.39 6.81 -19.22
CA ARG A 106 1.01 6.32 -19.07
C ARG A 106 0.71 5.22 -20.08
N GLU A 107 -0.17 4.30 -19.71
CA GLU A 107 -0.59 3.17 -20.55
C GLU A 107 0.53 2.17 -20.90
N SER A 108 1.65 2.18 -20.16
CA SER A 108 2.72 1.18 -20.32
C SER A 108 2.28 -0.20 -19.85
N TYR A 109 2.98 -1.25 -20.27
CA TYR A 109 2.82 -2.62 -19.80
C TYR A 109 4.06 -3.09 -19.05
N VAL A 110 3.95 -4.13 -18.22
CA VAL A 110 5.09 -4.71 -17.50
C VAL A 110 6.19 -5.18 -18.47
N GLY A 111 5.81 -5.59 -19.69
CA GLY A 111 6.77 -5.95 -20.75
C GLY A 111 7.55 -4.76 -21.35
N ASP A 112 7.15 -3.52 -21.07
CA ASP A 112 7.84 -2.32 -21.53
C ASP A 112 8.99 -1.98 -20.58
N ASN A 113 10.04 -2.81 -20.56
CA ASN A 113 11.15 -2.70 -19.60
C ASN A 113 11.73 -1.28 -19.53
N SER A 114 11.88 -0.61 -20.67
CA SER A 114 12.38 0.78 -20.73
C SER A 114 11.44 1.77 -20.05
N ALA A 115 10.12 1.58 -20.18
CA ALA A 115 9.13 2.44 -19.54
C ALA A 115 9.12 2.21 -18.04
N VAL A 116 9.11 0.95 -17.59
CA VAL A 116 9.14 0.61 -16.14
C VAL A 116 10.38 1.18 -15.45
N VAL A 117 11.57 0.99 -16.04
CA VAL A 117 12.81 1.57 -15.51
C VAL A 117 12.79 3.10 -15.59
N GLY A 118 12.19 3.66 -16.64
CA GLY A 118 11.99 5.11 -16.79
C GLY A 118 11.16 5.71 -15.66
N ILE A 119 10.05 5.06 -15.30
CA ILE A 119 9.20 5.44 -14.16
C ILE A 119 9.99 5.39 -12.85
N LEU A 120 10.62 4.26 -12.54
CA LEU A 120 11.38 4.07 -11.29
C LEU A 120 12.52 5.09 -11.11
N ARG A 121 13.08 5.62 -12.20
CA ARG A 121 14.10 6.67 -12.17
C ARG A 121 13.56 8.08 -11.94
N GLN A 122 12.24 8.28 -11.99
CA GLN A 122 11.59 9.53 -11.60
C GLN A 122 11.06 9.48 -10.15
N LEU A 123 11.00 8.29 -9.55
CA LEU A 123 10.42 8.06 -8.24
C LEU A 123 11.42 8.23 -7.08
N PRO A 124 10.94 8.47 -5.85
CA PRO A 124 11.77 8.43 -4.65
C PRO A 124 12.58 7.14 -4.55
N GLY A 125 13.82 7.25 -4.07
CA GLY A 125 14.77 6.15 -3.98
C GLY A 125 15.56 5.88 -5.27
N LYS A 126 15.32 6.64 -6.37
CA LYS A 126 16.01 6.46 -7.67
C LYS A 126 17.54 6.35 -7.60
N ASN A 127 18.17 7.09 -6.69
CA ASN A 127 19.64 7.11 -6.53
C ASN A 127 20.19 5.82 -5.90
N PHE A 128 19.32 5.01 -5.28
CA PHE A 128 19.67 3.75 -4.64
C PHE A 128 19.16 2.53 -5.43
N LEU A 129 18.44 2.75 -6.53
CA LEU A 129 17.91 1.68 -7.37
C LEU A 129 19.05 0.87 -8.00
N LYS A 130 19.07 -0.42 -7.73
CA LYS A 130 20.14 -1.33 -8.15
C LYS A 130 19.73 -2.26 -9.27
N GLU A 131 18.56 -2.89 -9.14
CA GLU A 131 18.07 -3.91 -10.06
C GLU A 131 16.56 -3.81 -10.23
N VAL A 132 16.07 -4.18 -11.42
CA VAL A 132 14.65 -4.29 -11.73
C VAL A 132 14.43 -5.61 -12.47
N SER A 133 13.58 -6.45 -11.93
CA SER A 133 13.12 -7.71 -12.52
C SER A 133 11.63 -7.63 -12.80
N LEU A 134 11.19 -8.30 -13.87
CA LEU A 134 9.83 -8.20 -14.39
C LEU A 134 9.27 -9.60 -14.64
N SER A 135 8.12 -9.89 -14.03
CA SER A 135 7.38 -11.14 -14.24
C SER A 135 6.38 -10.92 -15.37
N THR A 136 6.74 -11.35 -16.59
CA THR A 136 5.96 -11.08 -17.83
C THR A 136 5.42 -12.32 -18.51
N LYS A 137 5.78 -13.53 -18.02
CA LYS A 137 5.47 -14.79 -18.70
C LYS A 137 4.06 -15.32 -18.42
N GLN A 138 3.60 -15.13 -17.18
CA GLN A 138 2.30 -15.60 -16.72
C GLN A 138 1.81 -14.69 -15.60
N GLU A 139 0.50 -14.61 -15.43
CA GLU A 139 -0.11 -13.91 -14.31
C GLU A 139 0.21 -14.61 -12.97
N PRO A 140 0.36 -13.86 -11.87
CA PRO A 140 0.32 -12.39 -11.80
C PRO A 140 1.53 -11.73 -12.45
N TYR A 141 1.32 -10.64 -13.21
CA TYR A 141 2.42 -9.86 -13.76
C TYR A 141 3.01 -8.93 -12.69
N GLY A 142 4.33 -8.90 -12.60
CA GLY A 142 5.03 -8.33 -11.46
C GLY A 142 6.17 -7.38 -11.82
N ILE A 143 6.36 -6.35 -11.00
CA ILE A 143 7.56 -5.50 -11.01
C ILE A 143 8.28 -5.67 -9.68
N HIS A 144 9.52 -6.11 -9.71
CA HIS A 144 10.36 -6.21 -8.52
C HIS A 144 11.58 -5.31 -8.66
N ALA A 145 11.74 -4.37 -7.74
CA ALA A 145 12.85 -3.42 -7.74
C ALA A 145 13.67 -3.56 -6.46
N GLN A 146 14.98 -3.66 -6.61
CA GLN A 146 15.92 -3.78 -5.50
C GLN A 146 16.70 -2.48 -5.31
N TYR A 147 16.80 -2.05 -4.07
CA TYR A 147 17.55 -0.88 -3.64
C TYR A 147 18.67 -1.31 -2.69
N SER A 148 19.84 -0.70 -2.85
CA SER A 148 20.97 -0.98 -1.96
C SER A 148 21.90 0.23 -1.84
N GLY A 149 22.50 0.38 -0.68
CA GLY A 149 23.49 1.42 -0.40
C GLY A 149 24.41 0.99 0.73
N ARG A 150 25.50 1.75 0.93
CA ARG A 150 26.47 1.51 2.00
C ARG A 150 26.71 2.74 2.87
N THR A 151 26.04 3.85 2.57
CA THR A 151 26.22 5.14 3.23
C THR A 151 25.26 5.29 4.40
N LYS A 152 25.60 6.16 5.37
CA LYS A 152 24.67 6.52 6.44
C LYS A 152 23.39 7.16 5.86
N ASP A 153 23.54 7.98 4.82
CA ASP A 153 22.41 8.58 4.10
C ASP A 153 21.44 7.54 3.56
N PHE A 154 21.92 6.39 3.08
CA PHE A 154 21.05 5.31 2.64
C PHE A 154 20.28 4.69 3.81
N GLU A 155 20.95 4.39 4.93
CA GLU A 155 20.28 3.80 6.09
C GLU A 155 19.18 4.74 6.63
N THR A 156 19.51 6.02 6.80
CA THR A 156 18.54 7.03 7.28
C THR A 156 17.40 7.27 6.28
N TYR A 157 17.65 7.14 4.97
CA TYR A 157 16.62 7.31 3.95
C TYR A 157 15.49 6.27 4.05
N TRP A 158 15.84 5.04 4.43
CA TRP A 158 14.92 3.91 4.48
C TRP A 158 14.45 3.55 5.90
N GLU A 159 14.67 4.44 6.88
CA GLU A 159 14.07 4.29 8.22
C GLU A 159 12.56 4.04 8.12
N ASN A 160 12.04 3.10 8.92
CA ASN A 160 10.78 2.40 8.66
C ASN A 160 9.61 3.29 8.19
N GLU A 161 9.28 4.37 8.92
CA GLU A 161 8.14 5.23 8.56
C GLU A 161 8.34 5.94 7.21
N ASN A 162 9.57 6.30 6.86
CA ASN A 162 9.90 6.90 5.57
C ASN A 162 9.90 5.86 4.46
N GLY A 163 10.47 4.68 4.71
CA GLY A 163 10.48 3.56 3.77
C GLY A 163 9.07 3.13 3.36
N GLU A 164 8.20 2.87 4.34
CA GLU A 164 6.79 2.54 4.12
C GLU A 164 6.07 3.58 3.25
N ARG A 165 6.29 4.86 3.55
CA ARG A 165 5.71 5.94 2.77
C ARG A 165 6.20 5.96 1.31
N ILE A 166 7.51 5.79 1.11
CA ILE A 166 8.15 5.76 -0.21
C ILE A 166 7.63 4.58 -1.03
N PHE A 167 7.58 3.39 -0.44
CA PHE A 167 7.11 2.20 -1.13
C PHE A 167 5.65 2.34 -1.58
N LEU A 168 4.79 2.83 -0.69
CA LEU A 168 3.39 3.06 -1.00
C LEU A 168 3.24 4.09 -2.14
N TYR A 169 4.02 5.17 -2.12
CA TYR A 169 4.04 6.16 -3.19
C TYR A 169 4.46 5.56 -4.54
N ASN A 170 5.55 4.80 -4.54
CA ASN A 170 6.12 4.19 -5.74
C ASN A 170 5.16 3.14 -6.32
N ALA A 171 4.59 2.29 -5.46
CA ALA A 171 3.58 1.31 -5.82
C ALA A 171 2.36 1.98 -6.47
N THR A 172 1.76 2.97 -5.80
CA THR A 172 0.60 3.71 -6.33
C THR A 172 0.91 4.27 -7.72
N THR A 173 2.08 4.89 -7.90
CA THR A 173 2.47 5.46 -9.20
C THR A 173 2.63 4.39 -10.29
N LEU A 174 3.24 3.25 -9.98
CA LEU A 174 3.36 2.13 -10.91
C LEU A 174 1.98 1.59 -11.32
N PHE A 175 1.05 1.44 -10.37
CA PHE A 175 -0.31 0.96 -10.66
C PHE A 175 -1.17 1.97 -11.44
N ILE A 176 -0.86 3.27 -11.35
CA ILE A 176 -1.48 4.32 -12.18
C ILE A 176 -0.99 4.21 -13.63
N LEU A 177 0.32 4.01 -13.84
CA LEU A 177 0.95 4.13 -15.16
C LEU A 177 1.02 2.82 -15.95
N VAL A 178 1.24 1.70 -15.26
CA VAL A 178 1.43 0.38 -15.87
C VAL A 178 0.12 -0.40 -15.83
N GLN A 179 -0.37 -0.82 -16.99
CA GLN A 179 -1.75 -1.29 -17.18
C GLN A 179 -1.99 -2.68 -16.61
N ASN A 180 -1.11 -3.61 -16.91
CA ASN A 180 -1.26 -5.03 -16.58
C ASN A 180 -0.45 -5.44 -15.35
N VAL A 181 0.18 -4.52 -14.60
CA VAL A 181 0.87 -4.91 -13.36
C VAL A 181 -0.17 -5.30 -12.30
N ASP A 182 0.00 -6.50 -11.76
CA ASP A 182 -0.83 -7.09 -10.71
C ASP A 182 -0.19 -6.91 -9.34
N GLU A 183 1.15 -7.05 -9.29
CA GLU A 183 1.93 -6.95 -8.06
C GLU A 183 3.21 -6.14 -8.23
N VAL A 184 3.61 -5.47 -7.16
CA VAL A 184 4.89 -4.78 -7.07
C VAL A 184 5.61 -5.21 -5.80
N THR A 185 6.92 -5.38 -5.91
CA THR A 185 7.80 -5.73 -4.79
C THR A 185 8.99 -4.78 -4.76
N PHE A 186 9.32 -4.28 -3.57
CA PHE A 186 10.50 -3.47 -3.33
C PHE A 186 11.35 -4.11 -2.24
N ASP A 187 12.62 -4.39 -2.54
CA ASP A 187 13.57 -4.89 -1.55
C ASP A 187 14.63 -3.83 -1.27
N VAL A 188 14.83 -3.49 0.00
CA VAL A 188 15.91 -2.61 0.45
C VAL A 188 16.90 -3.44 1.25
N LYS A 189 18.12 -3.54 0.72
CA LYS A 189 19.23 -4.22 1.40
C LYS A 189 19.98 -3.25 2.30
N THR A 190 19.72 -3.32 3.60
CA THR A 190 20.38 -2.55 4.66
C THR A 190 21.48 -3.38 5.32
N LYS A 191 22.19 -2.77 6.29
CA LYS A 191 23.10 -3.51 7.17
C LYS A 191 22.39 -4.49 8.09
N GLU A 192 21.13 -4.22 8.43
CA GLU A 192 20.32 -5.03 9.36
C GLU A 192 19.65 -6.22 8.66
N GLY A 193 19.49 -6.16 7.34
CA GLY A 193 18.92 -7.24 6.56
C GLY A 193 18.29 -6.77 5.24
N ILE A 194 17.39 -7.59 4.71
CA ILE A 194 16.56 -7.21 3.55
C ILE A 194 15.18 -6.84 4.10
N HIS A 195 14.77 -5.60 3.84
CA HIS A 195 13.42 -5.12 4.14
C HIS A 195 12.62 -5.16 2.84
N SER A 196 11.56 -5.97 2.82
CA SER A 196 10.73 -6.16 1.64
C SER A 196 9.36 -5.52 1.83
N PHE A 197 8.90 -4.83 0.81
CA PHE A 197 7.53 -4.35 0.67
C PHE A 197 6.87 -5.04 -0.51
N GLN A 198 5.62 -5.45 -0.35
CA GLN A 198 4.81 -5.96 -1.45
C GLN A 198 3.42 -5.32 -1.41
N ALA A 199 2.88 -5.03 -2.60
CA ALA A 199 1.50 -4.61 -2.75
C ALA A 199 0.92 -5.14 -4.06
N THR A 200 -0.39 -5.40 -4.05
CA THR A 200 -1.16 -5.74 -5.24
C THR A 200 -2.00 -4.56 -5.70
N ARG A 201 -2.39 -4.56 -6.99
CA ARG A 201 -3.32 -3.57 -7.54
C ARG A 201 -4.60 -3.51 -6.73
N LYS A 202 -5.16 -4.69 -6.42
CA LYS A 202 -6.44 -4.82 -5.70
C LYS A 202 -6.38 -4.18 -4.31
N GLU A 203 -5.29 -4.35 -3.59
CA GLU A 203 -5.11 -3.73 -2.27
C GLU A 203 -5.15 -2.22 -2.35
N LEU A 204 -4.40 -1.64 -3.30
CA LEU A 204 -4.36 -0.19 -3.45
C LEU A 204 -5.67 0.38 -3.98
N GLU A 205 -6.32 -0.28 -4.94
CA GLU A 205 -7.62 0.17 -5.43
C GLU A 205 -8.69 0.10 -4.34
N ASN A 206 -8.66 -0.90 -3.44
CA ASN A 206 -9.51 -0.94 -2.25
C ASN A 206 -9.18 0.19 -1.26
N PHE A 207 -7.88 0.44 -1.03
CA PHE A 207 -7.41 1.50 -0.14
C PHE A 207 -7.84 2.89 -0.62
N TYR A 208 -7.72 3.17 -1.92
CA TYR A 208 -8.15 4.45 -2.51
C TYR A 208 -9.66 4.50 -2.82
N GLY A 209 -10.35 3.36 -2.83
CA GLY A 209 -11.76 3.25 -3.22
C GLY A 209 -12.01 3.56 -4.69
N MET A 210 -10.99 3.44 -5.55
CA MET A 210 -11.09 3.78 -6.97
C MET A 210 -10.09 2.99 -7.83
N LYS A 211 -10.35 2.91 -9.13
CA LYS A 211 -9.41 2.33 -10.09
C LYS A 211 -8.24 3.29 -10.29
N LEU A 212 -7.03 2.83 -9.98
CA LEU A 212 -5.84 3.68 -10.02
C LEU A 212 -5.49 4.15 -11.44
N ARG A 213 -5.74 3.32 -12.44
CA ARG A 213 -5.45 3.66 -13.86
C ARG A 213 -6.19 4.89 -14.35
N ASP A 214 -7.37 5.17 -13.79
CA ASP A 214 -8.16 6.34 -14.21
C ASP A 214 -7.50 7.66 -13.81
N LEU A 215 -6.60 7.66 -12.81
CA LEU A 215 -5.82 8.83 -12.42
C LEU A 215 -4.82 9.27 -13.51
N SER A 216 -4.35 8.34 -14.35
CA SER A 216 -3.38 8.65 -15.41
C SER A 216 -3.94 9.63 -16.47
N LYS A 217 -5.28 9.74 -16.56
CA LYS A 217 -5.99 10.60 -17.50
C LYS A 217 -6.19 12.03 -16.97
N HIS A 218 -6.05 12.22 -15.66
CA HIS A 218 -6.42 13.46 -14.97
C HIS A 218 -5.32 13.90 -13.98
N GLN A 219 -4.30 14.60 -14.49
CA GLN A 219 -3.12 15.02 -13.71
C GLN A 219 -3.49 15.69 -12.38
N THR A 220 -4.39 16.68 -12.37
CA THR A 220 -4.79 17.37 -11.13
C THR A 220 -5.43 16.43 -10.10
N GLN A 221 -6.20 15.43 -10.55
CA GLN A 221 -6.79 14.45 -9.66
C GLN A 221 -5.71 13.54 -9.07
N TRP A 222 -4.76 13.10 -9.89
CA TRP A 222 -3.60 12.32 -9.45
C TRP A 222 -2.80 13.10 -8.38
N GLU A 223 -2.44 14.35 -8.64
CA GLU A 223 -1.73 15.21 -7.69
C GLU A 223 -2.46 15.33 -6.35
N ASN A 224 -3.77 15.55 -6.39
CA ASN A 224 -4.59 15.69 -5.20
C ASN A 224 -4.68 14.39 -4.39
N VAL A 225 -4.82 13.24 -5.04
CA VAL A 225 -4.83 11.93 -4.37
C VAL A 225 -3.49 11.67 -3.68
N LEU A 226 -2.37 11.88 -4.37
CA LEU A 226 -1.05 11.70 -3.76
C LEU A 226 -0.85 12.69 -2.60
N LYS A 227 -1.14 13.98 -2.82
CA LYS A 227 -0.98 15.00 -1.78
C LYS A 227 -1.82 14.66 -0.55
N SER A 228 -3.09 14.33 -0.70
CA SER A 228 -4.00 14.06 0.43
C SER A 228 -3.73 12.75 1.17
N THR A 229 -3.09 11.78 0.50
CA THR A 229 -2.76 10.47 1.09
C THR A 229 -1.42 10.54 1.81
N PHE A 230 -0.40 11.00 1.09
CA PHE A 230 0.96 11.02 1.62
C PHE A 230 1.20 12.19 2.57
N SER A 231 0.21 13.06 2.77
CA SER A 231 0.20 14.07 3.83
C SER A 231 -0.39 13.63 5.16
N ASP A 232 -0.90 12.40 5.22
CA ASP A 232 -1.64 11.90 6.37
C ASP A 232 -0.98 10.60 6.85
N LYS A 233 -0.27 10.68 7.97
CA LYS A 233 0.44 9.53 8.53
C LYS A 233 -0.54 8.40 8.89
N GLU A 234 -1.72 8.73 9.40
CA GLU A 234 -2.71 7.72 9.78
C GLU A 234 -3.21 6.94 8.56
N LYS A 235 -3.37 7.59 7.40
CA LYS A 235 -3.72 6.88 6.15
C LYS A 235 -2.65 5.90 5.74
N ILE A 236 -1.38 6.30 5.77
CA ILE A 236 -0.26 5.41 5.43
C ILE A 236 -0.25 4.22 6.40
N THR A 237 -0.26 4.48 7.70
CA THR A 237 -0.32 3.41 8.71
C THR A 237 -1.52 2.49 8.51
N SER A 238 -2.70 3.03 8.15
CA SER A 238 -3.89 2.22 7.91
C SER A 238 -3.75 1.24 6.73
N PHE A 239 -3.01 1.62 5.68
CA PHE A 239 -2.73 0.71 4.56
C PHE A 239 -1.92 -0.51 5.04
N TYR A 240 -0.87 -0.27 5.82
CA TYR A 240 -0.02 -1.33 6.36
C TYR A 240 -0.74 -2.19 7.41
N ASP A 241 -1.53 -1.55 8.29
CA ASP A 241 -2.40 -2.26 9.23
C ASP A 241 -3.41 -3.15 8.47
N ASN A 242 -3.89 -2.77 7.29
CA ASN A 242 -4.76 -3.64 6.48
C ASN A 242 -4.02 -4.88 5.94
N GLN A 243 -2.73 -4.77 5.62
CA GLN A 243 -1.97 -5.89 5.04
C GLN A 243 -1.85 -7.09 5.99
N ILE A 244 -1.92 -6.88 7.31
CA ILE A 244 -1.89 -7.98 8.29
C ILE A 244 -3.01 -9.00 8.05
N PHE A 245 -4.11 -8.58 7.41
CA PHE A 245 -5.26 -9.43 7.14
C PHE A 245 -5.16 -10.23 5.84
N ASN A 246 -4.15 -9.98 5.01
CA ASN A 246 -4.01 -10.63 3.70
C ASN A 246 -3.78 -12.14 3.83
N ASN A 247 -3.01 -12.54 4.84
CA ASN A 247 -2.64 -13.94 5.08
C ASN A 247 -3.47 -14.60 6.18
N VAL A 248 -4.62 -14.00 6.53
CA VAL A 248 -5.53 -14.57 7.51
C VAL A 248 -6.17 -15.83 6.94
N ASP A 249 -5.95 -16.95 7.61
CA ASP A 249 -6.82 -18.12 7.48
C ASP A 249 -8.20 -17.79 8.07
N TRP A 250 -9.21 -17.68 7.20
CA TRP A 250 -10.59 -17.36 7.55
C TRP A 250 -11.39 -18.53 8.13
N THR A 251 -10.75 -19.66 8.44
CA THR A 251 -11.34 -20.77 9.17
C THR A 251 -11.61 -20.36 10.61
N LEU A 252 -12.77 -20.74 11.15
CA LEU A 252 -13.13 -20.41 12.54
C LEU A 252 -12.10 -20.99 13.50
N SER A 253 -11.67 -20.17 14.45
CA SER A 253 -10.67 -20.58 15.45
C SER A 253 -11.21 -21.74 16.28
N PRO A 254 -10.38 -22.73 16.60
CA PRO A 254 -10.80 -23.87 17.39
C PRO A 254 -11.11 -23.44 18.83
N THR A 255 -11.85 -24.31 19.53
CA THR A 255 -11.99 -24.18 20.98
C THR A 255 -10.94 -25.01 21.70
N PHE A 256 -10.42 -24.50 22.80
CA PHE A 256 -9.52 -25.23 23.69
C PHE A 256 -9.88 -24.97 25.15
N HIS A 257 -9.34 -25.80 26.05
CA HIS A 257 -9.42 -25.57 27.48
C HIS A 257 -8.11 -24.93 27.94
N SER A 258 -8.18 -23.76 28.59
CA SER A 258 -7.01 -23.05 29.14
C SER A 258 -6.62 -23.56 30.53
N ASP A 259 -7.60 -24.00 31.30
CA ASP A 259 -7.46 -24.72 32.55
C ASP A 259 -8.48 -25.90 32.60
N LYS A 260 -8.71 -26.51 33.76
CA LYS A 260 -9.64 -27.64 33.91
C LYS A 260 -11.10 -27.31 33.58
N SER A 261 -11.50 -26.04 33.69
CA SER A 261 -12.89 -25.58 33.62
C SER A 261 -13.16 -24.54 32.53
N THR A 262 -12.13 -23.84 32.07
CA THR A 262 -12.28 -22.67 31.21
C THR A 262 -12.12 -23.04 29.75
N LYS A 263 -13.23 -22.95 29.00
CA LYS A 263 -13.23 -23.11 27.53
C LYS A 263 -13.03 -21.76 26.86
N MET A 264 -12.17 -21.72 25.85
CA MET A 264 -11.83 -20.52 25.09
C MET A 264 -11.88 -20.79 23.59
N ILE A 265 -12.10 -19.74 22.81
CA ILE A 265 -11.94 -19.73 21.34
C ILE A 265 -10.59 -19.07 21.04
N GLY A 266 -9.73 -19.72 20.25
CA GLY A 266 -8.46 -19.13 19.84
C GLY A 266 -7.36 -20.14 19.56
N LYS A 267 -6.11 -19.76 19.83
CA LYS A 267 -4.92 -20.59 19.61
C LYS A 267 -4.31 -20.96 20.97
N LYS A 268 -4.41 -22.24 21.31
CA LYS A 268 -3.92 -22.78 22.61
C LYS A 268 -2.45 -22.41 22.83
N GLY A 269 -2.14 -21.84 23.99
CA GLY A 269 -0.77 -21.43 24.34
C GLY A 269 -0.31 -20.13 23.69
N LYS A 270 -1.19 -19.36 23.03
CA LYS A 270 -0.86 -18.03 22.48
C LYS A 270 -1.90 -16.97 22.85
N LEU A 271 -3.15 -17.13 22.40
CA LEU A 271 -4.26 -16.22 22.75
C LEU A 271 -5.61 -16.92 22.68
N GLY A 272 -6.56 -16.42 23.45
CA GLY A 272 -7.95 -16.85 23.37
C GLY A 272 -8.91 -15.89 24.04
N VAL A 273 -10.17 -16.01 23.68
CA VAL A 273 -11.29 -15.31 24.31
C VAL A 273 -12.19 -16.33 24.98
N MET A 274 -12.54 -16.10 26.25
CA MET A 274 -13.37 -17.02 27.02
C MET A 274 -14.74 -17.15 26.37
N TYR A 275 -15.13 -18.41 26.07
CA TYR A 275 -16.15 -18.82 25.11
C TYR A 275 -17.44 -17.99 25.17
N PRO A 276 -17.59 -16.99 24.29
CA PRO A 276 -18.80 -16.19 24.25
C PRO A 276 -19.59 -16.48 22.97
N THR A 277 -20.87 -16.13 22.98
CA THR A 277 -21.61 -15.90 21.73
C THR A 277 -21.37 -14.45 21.32
N PHE A 278 -20.78 -14.23 20.14
CA PHE A 278 -20.66 -12.89 19.57
C PHE A 278 -21.95 -12.53 18.85
N THR A 279 -22.63 -11.46 19.26
CA THR A 279 -23.89 -11.00 18.65
C THR A 279 -23.70 -9.62 18.04
N ALA A 280 -24.12 -9.44 16.78
CA ALA A 280 -24.06 -8.15 16.12
C ALA A 280 -25.00 -7.14 16.79
N LYS A 281 -24.60 -5.86 16.79
CA LYS A 281 -25.35 -4.70 17.31
C LYS A 281 -25.66 -4.80 18.81
N GLN A 282 -25.03 -5.71 19.53
CA GLN A 282 -25.15 -5.87 20.98
C GLN A 282 -23.78 -5.71 21.62
N TYR A 283 -23.72 -4.95 22.71
CA TYR A 283 -22.52 -4.86 23.54
C TYR A 283 -22.26 -6.21 24.21
N GLY A 284 -21.03 -6.69 24.09
CA GLY A 284 -20.55 -7.86 24.83
C GLY A 284 -19.28 -7.53 25.61
N LYS A 285 -19.15 -8.13 26.79
CA LYS A 285 -17.92 -8.08 27.59
C LYS A 285 -17.21 -9.42 27.46
N TYR A 286 -15.97 -9.37 27.00
CA TYR A 286 -15.21 -10.54 26.59
C TYR A 286 -13.89 -10.58 27.34
N LEU A 287 -13.63 -11.68 28.04
CA LEU A 287 -12.37 -11.88 28.76
C LEU A 287 -11.33 -12.49 27.82
N TRP A 288 -10.29 -11.73 27.50
CA TRP A 288 -9.18 -12.17 26.68
C TRP A 288 -8.03 -12.67 27.56
N GLY A 289 -7.48 -13.83 27.20
CA GLY A 289 -6.28 -14.41 27.81
C GLY A 289 -5.15 -14.51 26.79
N PHE A 290 -3.93 -14.29 27.27
CA PHE A 290 -2.70 -14.30 26.49
C PHE A 290 -1.63 -15.16 27.17
N TRP A 291 -0.85 -15.87 26.36
CA TRP A 291 0.24 -16.75 26.79
C TRP A 291 1.52 -16.38 26.07
N GLY A 292 2.64 -16.45 26.77
CA GLY A 292 3.94 -16.15 26.20
C GLY A 292 4.89 -15.42 27.15
N ASN A 293 5.90 -14.78 26.57
CA ASN A 293 6.95 -14.11 27.33
C ASN A 293 6.45 -12.81 27.96
N ALA A 294 6.81 -12.56 29.22
CA ALA A 294 6.48 -11.31 29.93
C ALA A 294 6.87 -10.03 29.17
N ASN A 295 7.97 -10.06 28.39
CA ASN A 295 8.40 -8.92 27.58
C ASN A 295 7.47 -8.64 26.37
N GLU A 296 6.73 -9.65 25.90
CA GLU A 296 5.70 -9.51 24.86
C GLU A 296 4.34 -9.12 25.46
N LEU A 297 4.04 -9.64 26.64
CA LEU A 297 2.76 -9.48 27.31
C LEU A 297 2.75 -8.25 28.23
N GLN A 298 2.88 -7.08 27.63
CA GLN A 298 2.88 -5.80 28.34
C GLN A 298 2.11 -4.71 27.59
N GLY A 299 1.75 -3.65 28.32
CA GLY A 299 1.03 -2.50 27.78
C GLY A 299 -0.47 -2.76 27.60
N ASN A 300 -1.09 -1.90 26.81
CA ASN A 300 -2.51 -1.97 26.51
C ASN A 300 -2.78 -2.87 25.31
N VAL A 301 -3.98 -3.44 25.29
CA VAL A 301 -4.45 -4.30 24.20
C VAL A 301 -5.16 -3.47 23.15
N LYS A 302 -4.66 -3.49 21.90
CA LYS A 302 -5.41 -3.02 20.72
C LYS A 302 -6.01 -4.24 20.01
N ILE A 303 -7.30 -4.19 19.68
CA ILE A 303 -7.98 -5.23 18.90
C ILE A 303 -8.71 -4.57 17.75
N VAL A 304 -8.36 -4.99 16.54
CA VAL A 304 -8.97 -4.50 15.31
C VAL A 304 -9.70 -5.64 14.60
N GLY A 305 -10.88 -5.36 14.05
CA GLY A 305 -11.72 -6.37 13.42
C GLY A 305 -11.87 -6.14 11.93
N MET A 306 -11.77 -7.19 11.12
CA MET A 306 -12.18 -7.14 9.71
C MET A 306 -13.19 -8.24 9.41
N LYS A 307 -14.30 -7.86 8.80
CA LYS A 307 -15.30 -8.81 8.30
C LYS A 307 -14.79 -9.47 7.03
N LYS A 308 -15.02 -10.78 6.88
CA LYS A 308 -14.62 -11.51 5.68
C LYS A 308 -15.19 -10.84 4.42
N GLY A 309 -14.30 -10.43 3.52
CA GLY A 309 -14.65 -9.78 2.26
C GLY A 309 -14.99 -8.28 2.35
N SER A 310 -14.93 -7.63 3.51
CA SER A 310 -15.19 -6.17 3.59
C SER A 310 -14.00 -5.34 3.10
N GLY A 311 -12.77 -5.79 3.35
CA GLY A 311 -11.57 -4.98 3.10
C GLY A 311 -11.46 -3.74 3.99
N THR A 312 -12.26 -3.66 5.06
CA THR A 312 -12.34 -2.50 5.96
C THR A 312 -12.08 -2.93 7.41
N ILE A 313 -11.00 -2.40 8.00
CA ILE A 313 -10.74 -2.50 9.43
C ILE A 313 -11.78 -1.70 10.22
N THR A 314 -12.29 -2.30 11.28
CA THR A 314 -13.32 -1.76 12.16
C THR A 314 -12.79 -1.72 13.60
N LYS A 315 -13.05 -0.60 14.29
CA LYS A 315 -12.95 -0.52 15.76
C LYS A 315 -13.99 -1.44 16.37
N VAL A 316 -13.55 -2.57 16.91
CA VAL A 316 -14.43 -3.54 17.56
C VAL A 316 -14.47 -3.36 19.07
N LEU A 317 -13.50 -2.65 19.65
CA LEU A 317 -13.48 -2.30 21.06
C LEU A 317 -14.39 -1.10 21.34
N ASN A 318 -14.94 -1.08 22.55
CA ASN A 318 -15.78 -0.01 23.04
C ASN A 318 -15.35 0.42 24.46
N SER A 319 -15.34 1.71 24.71
CA SER A 319 -15.20 2.29 26.05
C SER A 319 -16.31 3.30 26.24
N GLU A 320 -17.15 3.09 27.27
CA GLU A 320 -18.23 4.02 27.65
C GLU A 320 -19.16 4.41 26.49
N GLY A 321 -19.48 3.47 25.60
CA GLY A 321 -20.35 3.70 24.45
C GLY A 321 -19.64 4.25 23.21
N VAL A 322 -18.34 4.53 23.28
CA VAL A 322 -17.53 5.03 22.16
C VAL A 322 -16.63 3.94 21.59
N ALA A 323 -16.59 3.79 20.26
CA ALA A 323 -15.69 2.85 19.60
C ALA A 323 -14.23 3.33 19.68
N VAL A 324 -13.34 2.46 20.16
CA VAL A 324 -11.92 2.77 20.42
C VAL A 324 -10.99 1.79 19.69
N TRP A 325 -9.76 2.21 19.44
CA TRP A 325 -8.72 1.34 18.87
C TRP A 325 -8.05 0.47 19.93
N GLU A 326 -7.91 1.01 21.14
CA GLU A 326 -7.13 0.46 22.23
C GLU A 326 -8.02 0.31 23.46
N GLY A 327 -7.88 -0.81 24.14
CA GLY A 327 -8.56 -1.15 25.37
C GLY A 327 -7.69 -0.90 26.60
N GLY A 328 -7.99 -1.59 27.69
CA GLY A 328 -7.26 -1.47 28.93
C GLY A 328 -5.91 -2.19 28.95
N PRO A 329 -5.14 -2.03 30.05
CA PRO A 329 -3.89 -2.73 30.27
C PRO A 329 -4.13 -4.24 30.49
N LEU A 330 -3.06 -5.01 30.35
CA LEU A 330 -2.98 -6.37 30.86
C LEU A 330 -2.92 -6.35 32.40
N LEU A 331 -3.68 -7.23 33.06
CA LEU A 331 -3.91 -7.17 34.51
C LEU A 331 -3.19 -8.26 35.33
N GLY A 332 -2.82 -9.39 34.72
CA GLY A 332 -2.15 -10.52 35.37
C GLY A 332 -2.67 -11.89 34.96
N PRO A 333 -2.14 -12.98 35.53
CA PRO A 333 -2.61 -14.33 35.24
C PRO A 333 -4.05 -14.60 35.70
N ILE A 334 -4.86 -15.25 34.86
CA ILE A 334 -6.20 -15.74 35.23
C ILE A 334 -6.60 -16.90 34.33
N HIS A 335 -7.35 -17.87 34.86
CA HIS A 335 -7.89 -19.01 34.08
C HIS A 335 -6.85 -19.77 33.23
N GLY A 336 -5.63 -19.90 33.76
CA GLY A 336 -4.50 -20.54 33.09
C GLY A 336 -3.76 -19.67 32.08
N ALA A 337 -4.20 -18.44 31.80
CA ALA A 337 -3.46 -17.45 31.01
C ALA A 337 -2.37 -16.76 31.83
N ASP A 338 -1.27 -16.37 31.18
CA ASP A 338 -0.18 -15.61 31.79
C ASP A 338 -0.58 -14.14 32.02
N GLN A 339 -1.37 -13.59 31.10
CA GLN A 339 -1.95 -12.26 31.18
C GLN A 339 -3.39 -12.26 30.67
N HIS A 340 -4.20 -11.32 31.17
CA HIS A 340 -5.57 -11.14 30.69
C HIS A 340 -5.98 -9.68 30.64
N THR A 341 -7.03 -9.42 29.86
CA THR A 341 -7.77 -8.16 29.94
C THR A 341 -9.24 -8.37 29.59
N PRO A 342 -10.20 -7.75 30.30
CA PRO A 342 -11.58 -7.68 29.86
C PRO A 342 -11.76 -6.58 28.80
N CYS A 343 -12.40 -6.92 27.68
CA CYS A 343 -12.72 -5.97 26.62
C CYS A 343 -14.23 -5.86 26.42
N ASN A 344 -14.77 -4.64 26.37
CA ASN A 344 -16.11 -4.45 25.83
C ASN A 344 -16.00 -4.34 24.30
N MET A 345 -16.85 -5.05 23.58
CA MET A 345 -16.83 -5.07 22.12
C MET A 345 -18.22 -4.92 21.52
N LEU A 346 -18.28 -4.31 20.34
CA LEU A 346 -19.48 -4.12 19.56
C LEU A 346 -19.20 -4.42 18.09
N PHE A 347 -20.00 -5.29 17.49
CA PHE A 347 -19.89 -5.64 16.08
C PHE A 347 -21.03 -4.99 15.28
N PRO A 348 -20.76 -4.30 14.17
CA PRO A 348 -21.81 -3.60 13.41
C PRO A 348 -22.72 -4.56 12.62
N SER A 349 -22.23 -5.75 12.27
CA SER A 349 -22.99 -6.73 11.49
C SER A 349 -22.55 -8.17 11.76
N SER A 350 -23.46 -9.10 11.50
CA SER A 350 -23.20 -10.53 11.58
C SER A 350 -22.30 -11.01 10.43
N GLY A 351 -21.59 -12.11 10.64
CA GLY A 351 -20.65 -12.65 9.66
C GLY A 351 -19.44 -13.33 10.28
N ILE A 352 -18.47 -13.68 9.43
CA ILE A 352 -17.17 -14.17 9.86
C ILE A 352 -16.26 -12.95 10.03
N TRP A 353 -15.61 -12.84 11.18
CA TRP A 353 -14.74 -11.72 11.52
C TRP A 353 -13.37 -12.24 11.95
N CYS A 354 -12.31 -11.61 11.45
CA CYS A 354 -10.97 -11.74 11.99
C CYS A 354 -10.74 -10.64 13.03
N LEU A 355 -10.27 -11.02 14.21
CA LEU A 355 -9.91 -10.12 15.31
C LEU A 355 -8.40 -10.19 15.47
N TYR A 356 -7.70 -9.15 15.03
CA TYR A 356 -6.26 -9.05 15.13
C TYR A 356 -5.88 -8.29 16.40
N VAL A 357 -5.01 -8.90 17.21
CA VAL A 357 -4.56 -8.35 18.49
C VAL A 357 -3.18 -7.76 18.34
N TYR A 358 -2.99 -6.59 18.95
CA TYR A 358 -1.72 -5.93 19.13
C TYR A 358 -1.46 -5.79 20.63
N LEU A 359 -0.22 -6.08 21.03
CA LEU A 359 0.30 -5.85 22.37
C LEU A 359 1.53 -4.96 22.24
N ASN A 360 1.65 -3.94 23.09
CA ASN A 360 2.77 -2.99 23.05
C ASN A 360 3.02 -2.41 21.65
N ASN A 361 1.94 -2.02 20.94
CA ASN A 361 1.95 -1.53 19.56
C ASN A 361 2.56 -2.46 18.51
N LYS A 362 2.75 -3.74 18.83
CA LYS A 362 3.23 -4.76 17.89
C LYS A 362 2.12 -5.76 17.59
N PRO A 363 2.00 -6.22 16.33
CA PRO A 363 1.11 -7.33 16.01
C PRO A 363 1.45 -8.55 16.87
N PHE A 364 0.47 -9.08 17.59
CA PHE A 364 0.66 -10.24 18.45
C PHE A 364 0.20 -11.52 17.76
N ASP A 365 -1.10 -11.63 17.49
CA ASP A 365 -1.72 -12.70 16.70
C ASP A 365 -3.20 -12.38 16.45
N TYR A 366 -3.93 -13.25 15.74
CA TYR A 366 -5.36 -13.10 15.45
C TYR A 366 -6.17 -14.35 15.78
N ILE A 367 -7.48 -14.15 15.92
CA ILE A 367 -8.49 -15.22 15.90
C ILE A 367 -9.59 -14.89 14.90
N VAL A 368 -10.18 -15.91 14.29
CA VAL A 368 -11.38 -15.78 13.46
C VAL A 368 -12.59 -16.33 14.20
N VAL A 369 -13.67 -15.55 14.24
CA VAL A 369 -14.89 -15.85 14.99
C VAL A 369 -16.13 -15.66 14.12
N LYS A 370 -17.22 -16.31 14.52
CA LYS A 370 -18.56 -16.10 13.95
C LYS A 370 -19.32 -15.13 14.83
N VAL A 371 -19.76 -14.01 14.25
CA VAL A 371 -20.71 -13.07 14.84
C VAL A 371 -22.09 -13.38 14.28
N GLN A 372 -23.06 -13.56 15.18
CA GLN A 372 -24.46 -13.89 14.87
C GLN A 372 -25.28 -12.65 14.54
#